data_AF-A0A0K2VKD7-F1
#
_entry.id   AF-A0A0K2VKD7-F1
#
_cell.length_a   1.000
_cell.length_b   1.000
_cell.length_c   1.000
_cell.angle_alpha   90.00
_cell.angle_beta   90.00
_cell.angle_gamma   90.00
#
_symmetry.space_group_name_H-M   'P 1'
#
loop_
_entity.id
_entity.type
_entity.pdbx_description
1 polymer ?
#
loop_
_entity_poly.entity_id
_entity_poly.type
_entity_poly.pdbx_seq_one_letter_code
_entity_poly.pdbx_strand_id
1 'polypeptide(L)'
;GESFGISMSNLNKISEDEKKARSKLWTGPYTTMVNMVSEKDFYMPERYLEIKDEIESLEIRSDDLFLISYPKSGSTWSQEMVWQLKEGTNFEDDKQDLGERIPLLELECLYLREPNFP
;
A
#
# COMPACT_ATOMS: atom_id res chain seq x y z
N GLY A 1 -19.48 -16.49 -14.83
CA GLY A 1 -19.24 -15.07 -14.58
C GLY A 1 -17.85 -14.80 -15.06
N GLU A 2 -17.69 -13.97 -16.08
CA GLU A 2 -16.39 -13.64 -16.65
C GLU A 2 -15.52 -12.98 -15.57
N SER A 3 -14.40 -13.62 -15.23
CA SER A 3 -13.32 -12.96 -14.51
C SER A 3 -12.87 -11.79 -15.37
N PHE A 4 -13.08 -10.55 -14.91
CA PHE A 4 -12.50 -9.38 -15.53
C PHE A 4 -10.99 -9.59 -15.57
N GLY A 5 -10.48 -9.95 -16.75
CA GLY A 5 -9.08 -10.26 -16.99
C GLY A 5 -8.23 -9.01 -16.89
N ILE A 6 -7.85 -8.65 -15.67
CA ILE A 6 -6.70 -7.78 -15.45
C ILE A 6 -5.48 -8.63 -15.77
N SER A 7 -4.78 -8.27 -16.85
CA SER A 7 -3.46 -8.85 -17.15
C SER A 7 -2.58 -8.67 -15.92
N MET A 8 -2.12 -9.79 -15.37
CA MET A 8 -1.27 -9.81 -14.17
C MET A 8 -0.02 -8.96 -14.42
N SER A 9 0.25 -8.02 -13.51
CA SER A 9 1.51 -7.31 -13.47
C SER A 9 2.60 -8.29 -13.04
N ASN A 10 3.53 -8.60 -13.95
CA ASN A 10 4.69 -9.40 -13.61
C ASN A 10 5.71 -8.49 -12.93
N LEU A 11 5.58 -8.32 -11.61
CA LEU A 11 6.55 -7.60 -10.80
C LEU A 11 7.88 -8.37 -10.78
N ASN A 12 8.93 -7.75 -11.31
CA ASN A 12 10.25 -8.35 -11.41
C ASN A 12 11.18 -7.76 -10.36
N LYS A 13 12.06 -8.57 -9.76
CA LYS A 13 13.09 -8.04 -8.86
C LYS A 13 14.00 -7.08 -9.63
N ILE A 14 14.33 -5.96 -9.00
CA ILE A 14 15.29 -5.01 -9.57
C ILE A 14 16.69 -5.61 -9.68
N SER A 15 17.53 -5.03 -10.55
CA SER A 15 18.90 -5.51 -10.77
C SER A 15 19.80 -5.35 -9.53
N GLU A 16 20.82 -6.19 -9.40
CA GLU A 16 21.78 -6.11 -8.29
C GLU A 16 22.57 -4.79 -8.29
N ASP A 17 22.86 -4.22 -9.46
CA ASP A 17 23.50 -2.91 -9.59
C ASP A 17 22.60 -1.79 -9.02
N GLU A 18 21.29 -1.86 -9.28
CA GLU A 18 20.34 -0.91 -8.72
C GLU A 18 20.19 -1.09 -7.20
N LYS A 19 20.08 -2.32 -6.70
CA LYS A 19 20.06 -2.58 -5.25
C LYS A 19 21.29 -2.00 -4.56
N LYS A 20 22.47 -2.18 -5.17
CA LYS A 20 23.74 -1.62 -4.68
C LYS A 20 23.79 -0.09 -4.74
N ALA A 21 23.11 0.53 -5.70
CA ALA A 21 22.98 1.99 -5.74
C ALA A 21 22.04 2.48 -4.62
N ARG A 22 20.89 1.81 -4.45
CA ARG A 22 19.89 2.12 -3.40
C ARG A 22 20.45 1.96 -1.99
N SER A 23 21.23 0.92 -1.72
CA SER A 23 21.81 0.68 -0.39
C SER A 23 22.75 1.80 0.10
N LYS A 24 23.23 2.67 -0.81
CA LYS A 24 24.00 3.87 -0.45
C LYS A 24 23.12 5.03 0.02
N LEU A 25 21.86 5.08 -0.43
CA LEU A 25 20.90 6.14 -0.13
C LEU A 25 20.01 5.78 1.06
N TRP A 26 19.56 4.53 1.11
CA TRP A 26 18.70 4.01 2.17
C TRP A 26 19.51 3.08 3.08
N THR A 27 19.99 3.65 4.19
CA THR A 27 20.89 2.97 5.15
C THR A 27 20.21 2.60 6.46
N GLY A 28 18.92 2.92 6.61
CA GLY A 28 18.15 2.61 7.81
C GLY A 28 18.02 1.11 8.03
N PRO A 29 18.12 0.61 9.28
CA PRO A 29 18.12 -0.83 9.58
C PRO A 29 16.83 -1.54 9.17
N TYR A 30 15.71 -0.81 9.06
CA TYR A 30 14.40 -1.33 8.70
C TYR A 30 13.92 -0.82 7.33
N THR A 31 14.81 -0.37 6.46
CA THR A 31 14.39 0.17 5.16
C THR A 31 13.88 -0.92 4.22
N THR A 32 12.72 -0.70 3.62
CA THR A 32 12.16 -1.53 2.54
C THR A 32 12.53 -1.01 1.16
N MET A 33 13.29 0.09 1.08
CA MET A 33 13.57 0.82 -0.16
C MET A 33 14.78 0.30 -0.96
N VAL A 34 15.46 -0.73 -0.44
CA VAL A 34 16.61 -1.39 -1.09
C VAL A 34 16.16 -2.59 -1.91
N ASN A 35 15.33 -3.45 -1.34
CA ASN A 35 14.79 -4.63 -1.99
C ASN A 35 13.44 -4.28 -2.63
N MET A 36 13.44 -4.09 -3.94
CA MET A 36 12.26 -3.64 -4.68
C MET A 36 11.91 -4.64 -5.79
N VAL A 37 10.65 -4.60 -6.19
CA VAL A 37 10.16 -5.16 -7.44
C VAL A 37 9.61 -4.04 -8.32
N SER A 38 9.68 -4.22 -9.63
CA SER A 38 9.20 -3.23 -10.59
C SER A 38 8.52 -3.87 -11.79
N GLU A 39 7.59 -3.11 -12.36
CA GLU A 39 7.05 -3.32 -13.68
C GLU A 39 7.00 -1.98 -14.40
N LYS A 40 7.70 -1.86 -15.54
CA LYS A 40 7.88 -0.60 -16.26
C LYS A 40 8.43 0.49 -15.32
N ASP A 41 7.69 1.59 -15.15
CA ASP A 41 8.11 2.76 -14.38
C ASP A 41 7.55 2.77 -12.94
N PHE A 42 6.98 1.65 -12.48
CA PHE A 42 6.40 1.52 -11.15
C PHE A 42 7.25 0.62 -10.26
N TYR A 43 7.40 1.01 -8.99
CA TYR A 43 8.17 0.30 -7.98
C TYR A 43 7.30 -0.02 -6.77
N MET A 44 7.48 -1.22 -6.22
CA MET A 44 6.99 -1.62 -4.90
C MET A 44 8.10 -2.27 -4.09
N PRO A 45 8.06 -2.20 -2.76
CA PRO A 45 8.88 -3.06 -1.91
C PRO A 45 8.75 -4.53 -2.34
N GLU A 46 9.85 -5.28 -2.35
CA GLU A 46 9.83 -6.72 -2.68
C GLU A 46 8.83 -7.49 -1.80
N ARG A 47 8.64 -7.03 -0.57
CA ARG A 47 7.69 -7.59 0.40
C ARG A 47 6.23 -7.45 0.02
N TYR A 48 5.89 -6.59 -0.95
CA TYR A 48 4.53 -6.57 -1.50
C TYR A 48 4.14 -7.93 -2.08
N LEU A 49 5.12 -8.71 -2.57
CA LEU A 49 4.88 -10.08 -3.03
C LEU A 49 4.36 -11.02 -1.92
N GLU A 50 4.59 -10.70 -0.64
CA GLU A 50 4.09 -11.50 0.49
C GLU A 50 2.58 -11.33 0.71
N ILE A 51 2.02 -10.17 0.33
CA ILE A 51 0.63 -9.79 0.61
C ILE A 51 -0.21 -9.61 -0.67
N LYS A 52 0.43 -9.66 -1.84
CA LYS A 52 -0.20 -9.42 -3.15
C LYS A 52 -1.43 -10.29 -3.36
N ASP A 53 -1.31 -11.59 -3.11
CA ASP A 53 -2.39 -12.55 -3.36
C ASP A 53 -3.59 -12.34 -2.40
N GLU A 54 -3.33 -11.88 -1.17
CA GLU A 54 -4.39 -11.51 -0.21
C GLU A 54 -5.14 -10.26 -0.66
N ILE A 55 -4.41 -9.24 -1.12
CA ILE A 55 -5.01 -8.01 -1.67
C ILE A 55 -5.83 -8.31 -2.93
N GLU A 56 -5.32 -9.17 -3.82
CA GLU A 56 -5.98 -9.53 -5.07
C GLU A 56 -7.22 -10.42 -4.87
N SER A 57 -7.24 -11.21 -3.80
CA SER A 57 -8.37 -12.06 -3.44
C SER A 57 -9.38 -11.37 -2.50
N LEU A 58 -9.16 -10.10 -2.17
CA LEU A 58 -10.06 -9.31 -1.34
C LEU A 58 -11.49 -9.34 -1.91
N GLU A 59 -12.45 -9.76 -1.10
CA GLU A 59 -13.86 -9.75 -1.47
C GLU A 59 -14.38 -8.30 -1.51
N ILE A 60 -14.56 -7.78 -2.71
CA ILE A 60 -15.09 -6.43 -2.94
C ILE A 60 -16.61 -6.43 -2.80
N ARG A 61 -17.11 -5.54 -1.94
CA ARG A 61 -18.54 -5.30 -1.73
C ARG A 61 -19.04 -4.13 -2.56
N SER A 62 -20.35 -4.08 -2.79
CA SER A 62 -20.96 -3.03 -3.62
C SER A 62 -20.90 -1.63 -2.99
N ASP A 63 -20.70 -1.56 -1.68
CA ASP A 63 -20.64 -0.35 -0.87
C ASP A 63 -19.20 0.03 -0.45
N ASP A 64 -18.20 -0.72 -0.90
CA ASP A 64 -16.80 -0.38 -0.65
C ASP A 64 -16.39 0.91 -1.38
N LEU A 65 -15.58 1.72 -0.72
CA LEU A 65 -15.04 2.95 -1.26
C LEU A 65 -13.51 2.91 -1.26
N PHE A 66 -12.91 2.99 -2.44
CA PHE A 66 -11.46 3.01 -2.61
C PHE A 66 -10.96 4.42 -2.87
N LEU A 67 -9.97 4.85 -2.08
CA LEU A 67 -9.18 6.03 -2.38
C LEU A 67 -7.85 5.61 -3.02
N ILE A 68 -7.72 5.83 -4.32
CA ILE A 68 -6.54 5.43 -5.10
C ILE A 68 -5.73 6.67 -5.45
N SER A 69 -4.44 6.65 -5.11
CA SER A 69 -3.55 7.80 -5.35
C SER A 69 -2.09 7.35 -5.42
N TYR A 70 -1.23 8.19 -6.01
CA TYR A 70 0.22 7.98 -5.91
C TYR A 70 0.71 8.51 -4.55
N PRO A 71 1.72 7.87 -3.90
CA PRO A 71 2.19 8.31 -2.60
C PRO A 71 2.54 9.81 -2.58
N LYS A 72 2.12 10.49 -1.51
CA LYS A 72 2.35 11.92 -1.26
C LYS A 72 1.60 12.90 -2.18
N SER A 73 0.57 12.45 -2.91
CA SER A 73 -0.29 13.34 -3.73
C SER A 73 -1.49 13.94 -2.98
N GLY A 74 -1.45 14.05 -1.65
CA GLY A 74 -2.52 14.64 -0.84
C GLY A 74 -3.57 13.66 -0.30
N SER A 75 -3.30 12.35 -0.34
CA SER A 75 -4.25 11.30 0.10
C SER A 75 -4.79 11.49 1.52
N THR A 76 -3.97 11.92 2.48
CA THR A 76 -4.42 12.15 3.87
C THR A 76 -5.59 13.14 3.96
N TRP A 77 -5.52 14.27 3.25
CA TRP A 77 -6.62 15.24 3.23
C TRP A 77 -7.85 14.68 2.51
N SER A 78 -7.65 13.93 1.43
CA SER A 78 -8.75 13.28 0.70
C SER A 78 -9.47 12.22 1.54
N GLN A 79 -8.72 11.41 2.29
CA GLN A 79 -9.28 10.42 3.22
C GLN A 79 -10.17 11.10 4.25
N GLU A 80 -9.70 12.19 4.86
CA GLU A 80 -10.46 12.93 5.86
C GLU A 80 -11.73 13.56 5.28
N MET A 81 -11.63 14.24 4.12
CA MET A 81 -12.80 14.83 3.47
C MET A 81 -13.85 13.78 3.11
N VAL A 82 -13.43 12.63 2.60
CA VAL A 82 -14.34 11.53 2.25
C VAL A 82 -15.01 10.96 3.49
N TRP A 83 -14.25 10.74 4.57
CA TRP A 83 -14.79 10.27 5.84
C TRP A 83 -15.87 11.21 6.38
N GLN A 84 -15.59 12.52 6.42
CA GLN A 84 -16.56 13.52 6.88
C GLN A 84 -17.82 13.57 6.04
N LEU A 85 -17.71 13.43 4.71
CA LEU A 85 -18.89 13.38 3.85
C LEU A 85 -19.74 12.12 4.11
N LYS A 86 -19.10 10.98 4.38
CA LYS A 86 -19.78 9.72 4.70
C LYS A 86 -20.51 9.79 6.05
N GLU A 87 -19.87 10.32 7.08
CA GLU A 87 -20.42 10.38 8.45
C GLU A 87 -21.33 11.60 8.70
N GLY A 88 -21.60 12.41 7.67
CA GLY A 88 -22.49 13.57 7.80
C GLY A 88 -21.88 14.71 8.62
N THR A 89 -20.57 14.93 8.48
CA THR A 89 -19.78 15.96 9.20
C THR A 89 -19.84 15.82 10.73
N ASN A 90 -19.80 14.59 11.22
CA ASN A 90 -19.76 14.29 12.64
C ASN A 90 -18.34 14.40 13.22
N PHE A 91 -17.98 15.60 13.68
CA PHE A 91 -16.64 15.90 14.20
C PHE A 91 -16.30 15.26 15.57
N GLU A 92 -17.21 14.52 16.21
CA GLU A 92 -16.93 13.87 17.50
C GLU A 92 -16.16 12.56 17.36
N ASP A 93 -16.40 11.82 16.27
CA ASP A 93 -15.77 10.53 15.96
C ASP A 93 -14.40 10.68 15.26
N ASP A 94 -14.06 11.90 14.82
CA ASP A 94 -12.77 12.29 14.19
C ASP A 94 -11.56 12.16 15.13
N LYS A 95 -11.79 11.78 16.39
CA LYS A 95 -10.72 11.55 17.37
C LYS A 95 -10.02 10.21 17.17
N GLN A 96 -10.61 9.30 16.39
CA GLN A 96 -9.97 8.03 16.02
C GLN A 96 -8.86 8.28 14.98
N ASP A 97 -7.78 7.50 15.08
CA ASP A 97 -6.68 7.60 14.13
C ASP A 97 -7.18 7.31 12.71
N LEU A 98 -6.66 8.05 11.73
CA LEU A 98 -7.10 7.92 10.33
C LEU A 98 -6.88 6.50 9.80
N GLY A 99 -5.81 5.82 10.22
CA GLY A 99 -5.52 4.45 9.82
C GLY A 99 -6.50 3.41 10.38
N GLU A 100 -7.17 3.72 11.51
CA GLU A 100 -8.24 2.87 12.05
C GLU A 100 -9.55 3.05 11.26
N ARG A 101 -9.77 4.24 10.71
CA ARG A 101 -10.97 4.59 9.93
C ARG A 101 -10.86 4.15 8.47
N ILE A 102 -9.69 4.35 7.86
CA ILE A 102 -9.43 4.06 6.45
C ILE A 102 -8.12 3.25 6.36
N PRO A 103 -8.21 1.90 6.30
CA PRO A 103 -7.03 1.05 6.24
C PRO A 103 -6.32 1.21 4.89
N LEU A 104 -4.98 1.18 4.93
CA LEU A 104 -4.14 1.15 3.73
C LEU A 104 -3.76 -0.29 3.40
N LEU A 105 -4.24 -0.80 2.26
CA LEU A 105 -4.10 -2.21 1.88
C LEU A 105 -2.64 -2.67 1.78
N GLU A 106 -1.78 -1.83 1.22
CA GLU A 106 -0.38 -2.15 0.99
C GLU A 106 0.54 -1.81 2.19
N LEU A 107 0.01 -1.29 3.30
CA LEU A 107 0.80 -0.74 4.41
C LEU A 107 1.84 -1.72 4.95
N GLU A 108 1.47 -3.00 5.01
CA GLU A 108 2.31 -4.06 5.55
C GLU A 108 3.63 -4.26 4.77
N CYS A 109 3.64 -3.95 3.47
CA CYS A 109 4.87 -4.09 2.68
C CYS A 109 5.96 -3.06 3.07
N LEU A 110 5.62 -2.06 3.90
CA LEU A 110 6.51 -0.99 4.35
C LEU A 110 7.15 -1.24 5.72
N TYR A 111 6.66 -2.20 6.53
CA TYR A 111 7.16 -2.48 7.87
C TYR A 111 7.79 -3.84 7.95
N LEU A 112 9.03 -3.98 8.41
CA LEU A 112 9.62 -5.29 8.71
C LEU A 112 8.75 -6.05 9.71
N ARG A 113 8.17 -7.20 9.31
CA ARG A 113 7.51 -8.13 10.24
C ARG A 113 8.57 -8.60 11.22
N GLU A 114 8.44 -8.27 12.50
CA GLU A 114 9.26 -8.93 13.50
C GLU A 114 8.94 -10.42 13.52
N PRO A 115 9.91 -11.32 13.82
CA PRO A 115 9.68 -12.76 13.86
C PRO A 115 8.52 -13.21 14.77
N ASN A 116 8.03 -12.34 15.67
CA ASN A 116 7.00 -12.62 16.67
C ASN A 116 5.81 -11.64 16.62
N PHE A 117 5.59 -10.95 15.50
CA PHE A 117 4.36 -10.18 15.32
C PHE A 117 3.20 -11.18 15.03
N PRO A 118 2.06 -11.11 15.74
CA PRO A 118 0.95 -12.06 15.57
C PRO A 118 0.32 -11.99 14.16
#